data_AF-V5HE60-F1
#
_entry.id   AF-V5HE60-F1
#
_cell.length_a   1.000
_cell.length_b   1.000
_cell.length_c   1.000
_cell.angle_alpha   90.00
_cell.angle_beta   90.00
_cell.angle_gamma   90.00
#
_symmetry.space_group_name_H-M   'P 1'
#
loop_
_entity.id
_entity.type
_entity.pdbx_description
1 polymer ?
#
loop_
_entity_poly.entity_id
_entity_poly.type
_entity_poly.pdbx_seq_one_letter_code
_entity_poly.pdbx_strand_id
1 'polypeptide(L)'
;LNDIIAECARTTSEHLRTCERDLEVKAFFANFSLDVIARCSFGIKLEPHSDVTNKFVMEAKHAFSRNLTLPLVAIHFFPGLIQWLNVKLLNFDIFRCFKDLATDAIHERNMGGHNKSDDPLKLLMDAREERHETK
;
A
#
# COMPACT_ATOMS: atom_id res chain seq x y z
N LEU A 1 10.61 1.68 -12.45
CA LEU A 1 9.14 1.52 -12.33
C LEU A 1 8.57 0.47 -13.29
N ASN A 2 8.72 0.61 -14.62
CA ASN A 2 8.22 -0.37 -15.58
C ASN A 2 8.73 -1.81 -15.31
N ASP A 3 9.99 -1.95 -14.95
CA ASP A 3 10.59 -3.27 -14.66
C ASP A 3 9.98 -3.95 -13.42
N ILE A 4 9.66 -3.18 -12.38
CA ILE A 4 9.03 -3.70 -11.14
C ILE A 4 7.62 -4.19 -11.43
N ILE A 5 6.85 -3.42 -12.22
CA ILE A 5 5.49 -3.80 -12.62
C ILE A 5 5.53 -5.06 -13.50
N ALA A 6 6.49 -5.13 -14.43
CA ALA A 6 6.69 -6.31 -15.28
C ALA A 6 7.08 -7.55 -14.44
N GLU A 7 7.92 -7.39 -13.42
CA GLU A 7 8.30 -8.47 -12.52
C GLU A 7 7.10 -8.96 -11.69
N CYS A 8 6.32 -8.05 -11.11
CA CYS A 8 5.06 -8.38 -10.42
C CYS A 8 4.12 -9.16 -11.36
N ALA A 9 3.94 -8.68 -12.59
CA ALA A 9 3.05 -9.33 -13.57
C ALA A 9 3.54 -10.74 -13.91
N ARG A 10 4.86 -10.94 -14.03
CA ARG A 10 5.47 -12.26 -14.25
C ARG A 10 5.20 -13.19 -13.08
N THR A 11 5.47 -12.77 -11.84
CA THR A 11 5.21 -13.56 -10.62
C THR A 11 3.74 -13.94 -10.48
N THR A 12 2.84 -13.01 -10.76
CA THR A 12 1.39 -13.25 -10.75
C THR A 12 0.96 -14.22 -11.86
N SER A 13 1.55 -14.12 -13.05
CA SER A 13 1.26 -15.04 -14.17
C SER A 13 1.74 -16.47 -13.88
N GLU A 14 2.83 -16.64 -13.13
CA GLU A 14 3.31 -17.94 -12.68
C GLU A 14 2.35 -18.57 -11.67
N HIS A 15 1.87 -17.80 -10.70
CA HIS A 15 0.84 -18.26 -9.76
C HIS A 15 -0.47 -18.64 -10.46
N LEU A 16 -0.84 -17.93 -11.53
CA LEU A 16 -2.04 -18.26 -12.31
C LEU A 16 -1.93 -19.63 -13.00
N ARG A 17 -0.72 -20.01 -13.44
CA ARG A 17 -0.48 -21.30 -14.13
C ARG A 17 -0.56 -22.50 -13.20
N THR A 18 -0.32 -22.31 -11.90
CA THR A 18 -0.44 -23.36 -10.88
C THR A 18 -1.84 -23.42 -10.25
N CYS A 19 -2.74 -22.48 -10.56
CA CYS A 19 -4.13 -22.52 -10.12
C CYS A 19 -4.98 -23.41 -11.04
N GLU A 20 -5.32 -24.62 -10.60
CA GLU A 20 -6.09 -25.60 -11.41
C GLU A 20 -7.62 -25.39 -11.42
N ARG A 21 -8.21 -24.50 -10.61
CA ARG A 21 -9.69 -24.33 -10.49
C ARG A 21 -10.14 -22.90 -10.16
N ASP A 22 -11.45 -22.64 -10.36
CA ASP A 22 -12.24 -21.42 -10.10
C ASP A 22 -11.49 -20.31 -9.36
N LEU A 23 -10.99 -19.36 -10.14
CA LEU A 23 -10.22 -18.23 -9.64
C LEU A 23 -11.14 -17.05 -9.35
N GLU A 24 -11.14 -16.56 -8.10
CA GLU A 24 -11.78 -15.28 -7.78
C GLU A 24 -10.93 -14.14 -8.36
N VAL A 25 -11.29 -13.73 -9.58
CA VAL A 25 -10.60 -12.69 -10.36
C VAL A 25 -10.38 -11.41 -9.54
N LYS A 26 -11.36 -11.03 -8.71
CA LYS A 26 -11.26 -9.85 -7.83
C LYS A 26 -10.15 -9.99 -6.79
N ALA A 27 -10.08 -11.12 -6.09
CA ALA A 27 -9.05 -11.36 -5.09
C ALA A 27 -7.66 -11.48 -5.74
N PHE A 28 -7.60 -12.10 -6.91
CA PHE A 28 -6.35 -12.25 -7.67
C PHE A 28 -5.75 -10.90 -8.09
N PHE A 29 -6.54 -10.04 -8.75
CA PHE A 29 -6.05 -8.71 -9.15
C PHE A 29 -5.85 -7.77 -7.96
N ALA A 30 -6.58 -7.96 -6.85
CA ALA A 30 -6.31 -7.23 -5.62
C ALA A 30 -4.91 -7.58 -5.08
N ASN A 31 -4.56 -8.87 -5.00
CA ASN A 31 -3.24 -9.30 -4.55
C ASN A 31 -2.12 -8.79 -5.47
N PHE A 32 -2.30 -8.85 -6.79
CA PHE A 32 -1.38 -8.26 -7.75
C PHE A 32 -1.18 -6.76 -7.52
N SER A 33 -2.29 -6.01 -7.39
CA SER A 33 -2.22 -4.55 -7.17
C SER A 33 -1.51 -4.21 -5.86
N LEU A 34 -1.74 -5.00 -4.81
CA LEU A 34 -1.08 -4.83 -3.52
C LEU A 34 0.42 -5.13 -3.58
N ASP A 35 0.85 -6.15 -4.32
CA ASP A 35 2.27 -6.42 -4.57
C ASP A 35 2.94 -5.29 -5.35
N VAL A 36 2.28 -4.76 -6.38
CA VAL A 36 2.77 -3.59 -7.12
C VAL A 36 2.92 -2.38 -6.19
N ILE A 37 1.92 -2.08 -5.34
CA ILE A 37 1.99 -0.96 -4.40
C ILE A 37 3.11 -1.16 -3.38
N ALA A 38 3.25 -2.37 -2.82
CA ALA A 38 4.30 -2.66 -1.84
C ALA A 38 5.71 -2.49 -2.42
N ARG A 39 5.94 -3.01 -3.62
CA ARG A 39 7.23 -2.91 -4.30
C ARG A 39 7.50 -1.52 -4.86
N CYS A 40 6.53 -0.89 -5.51
CA CYS A 40 6.74 0.42 -6.13
C CYS A 40 6.76 1.55 -5.11
N SER A 41 5.91 1.53 -4.09
CA SER A 41 5.82 2.63 -3.13
C SER A 41 6.77 2.48 -1.95
N PHE A 42 6.99 1.24 -1.47
CA PHE A 42 7.80 0.99 -0.27
C PHE A 42 9.09 0.22 -0.57
N GLY A 43 9.28 -0.28 -1.80
CA GLY A 43 10.42 -1.14 -2.17
C GLY A 43 10.47 -2.45 -1.40
N ILE A 44 9.33 -2.92 -0.87
CA ILE A 44 9.23 -4.17 -0.13
C ILE A 44 8.65 -5.24 -1.04
N LYS A 45 9.32 -6.39 -1.12
CA LYS A 45 8.78 -7.59 -1.75
C LYS A 45 7.91 -8.33 -0.74
N LEU A 46 6.62 -8.48 -1.05
CA LEU A 46 5.69 -9.25 -0.22
C LEU A 46 5.96 -10.75 -0.43
N GLU A 47 6.38 -11.42 0.64
CA GLU A 47 6.55 -12.87 0.64
C GLU A 47 5.17 -13.55 0.67
N PRO A 48 4.89 -14.50 -0.23
CA PRO A 48 3.72 -15.36 -0.12
C PRO A 48 3.77 -16.09 1.22
N HIS A 49 2.68 -16.05 2.00
CA HIS A 49 2.53 -16.69 3.31
C HIS A 49 3.23 -16.02 4.51
N SER A 50 3.80 -14.83 4.36
CA SER A 50 4.21 -14.03 5.53
C SER A 50 3.00 -13.50 6.29
N ASP A 51 3.07 -13.49 7.62
CA ASP A 51 2.06 -12.87 8.49
C ASP A 51 1.88 -11.38 8.18
N VAL A 52 2.98 -10.69 7.81
CA VAL A 52 2.96 -9.28 7.42
C VAL A 52 2.16 -9.09 6.13
N THR A 53 2.38 -9.96 5.14
CA THR A 53 1.63 -9.96 3.88
C THR A 53 0.15 -10.22 4.10
N ASN A 54 -0.19 -11.21 4.93
CA ASN A 54 -1.59 -11.54 5.22
C ASN A 54 -2.32 -10.39 5.93
N LYS A 55 -1.67 -9.76 6.92
CA LYS A 55 -2.23 -8.61 7.62
C LYS A 55 -2.41 -7.42 6.68
N PHE A 56 -1.41 -7.12 5.86
CA PHE A 56 -1.48 -6.05 4.87
C PHE A 56 -2.61 -6.27 3.85
N VAL A 57 -2.73 -7.49 3.31
CA VAL A 57 -3.80 -7.84 2.37
C VAL A 57 -5.17 -7.76 3.02
N MET A 58 -5.32 -8.20 4.27
CA MET A 58 -6.58 -8.12 5.00
C MET A 58 -7.00 -6.66 5.28
N GLU A 59 -6.08 -5.85 5.79
CA GLU A 59 -6.32 -4.43 6.08
C GLU A 59 -6.60 -3.64 4.80
N ALA A 60 -5.86 -3.90 3.72
CA ALA A 60 -6.12 -3.28 2.43
C ALA A 60 -7.46 -3.73 1.84
N LYS A 61 -7.82 -5.01 1.94
CA LYS A 61 -9.13 -5.51 1.52
C LYS A 61 -10.26 -4.86 2.31
N HIS A 62 -10.05 -4.57 3.60
CA HIS A 62 -10.98 -3.81 4.43
C HIS A 62 -11.04 -2.32 4.03
N ALA A 63 -9.89 -1.69 3.74
CA ALA A 63 -9.77 -0.31 3.24
C ALA A 63 -10.52 -0.08 1.93
N PHE A 64 -10.30 -1.00 0.99
CA PHE A 64 -10.90 -0.97 -0.35
C PHE A 64 -12.21 -1.75 -0.41
N SER A 65 -12.70 -2.28 0.72
CA SER A 65 -14.00 -2.91 0.77
C SER A 65 -15.05 -1.85 0.45
N ARG A 66 -15.92 -2.19 -0.49
CA ARG A 66 -16.96 -1.31 -1.03
C ARG A 66 -18.14 -1.15 -0.07
N ASN A 67 -17.86 -1.14 1.22
CA ASN A 67 -18.77 -0.63 2.22
C ASN A 67 -18.84 0.86 1.90
N LEU A 68 -19.84 1.25 1.11
CA LEU A 68 -20.26 2.63 0.94
C LEU A 68 -20.62 3.12 2.33
N THR A 69 -19.61 3.52 3.09
CA THR A 69 -19.78 4.07 4.42
C THR A 69 -20.62 5.31 4.18
N LEU A 70 -21.76 5.40 4.87
CA LEU A 70 -22.61 6.60 4.96
C LEU A 70 -21.82 7.93 4.86
N PRO A 71 -20.62 8.08 5.44
CA PRO A 71 -19.76 9.24 5.20
C PRO A 71 -19.44 9.54 3.72
N LEU A 72 -19.11 8.58 2.86
CA LEU A 72 -18.82 8.85 1.43
C LEU A 72 -20.02 9.44 0.69
N VAL A 73 -21.22 8.93 0.99
CA VAL A 73 -22.48 9.48 0.47
C VAL A 73 -22.73 10.87 1.07
N ALA A 74 -22.48 11.04 2.37
CA ALA A 74 -22.60 12.35 3.03
C ALA A 74 -21.61 13.40 2.49
N ILE A 75 -20.40 13.02 2.05
CA ILE A 75 -19.46 13.94 1.37
C ILE A 75 -20.06 14.43 0.06
N HIS A 76 -20.66 13.51 -0.71
CA HIS A 76 -21.21 13.84 -2.01
C HIS A 76 -22.42 14.78 -1.90
N PHE A 77 -23.31 14.55 -0.92
CA PHE A 77 -24.52 15.35 -0.74
C PHE A 77 -24.31 16.60 0.13
N PHE A 78 -23.38 16.59 1.09
CA PHE A 78 -23.17 17.67 2.05
C PHE A 78 -21.68 17.96 2.32
N PRO A 79 -20.92 18.46 1.33
CA PRO A 79 -19.49 18.74 1.47
C PRO A 79 -19.20 19.77 2.58
N GLY A 80 -20.05 20.79 2.73
CA GLY A 80 -19.87 21.84 3.76
C GLY A 80 -20.06 21.35 5.20
N LEU A 81 -20.90 20.33 5.41
CA LEU A 81 -21.16 19.77 6.74
C LEU A 81 -19.95 18.97 7.24
N ILE A 82 -19.25 18.29 6.34
CA ILE A 82 -18.06 17.49 6.69
C ILE A 82 -16.87 18.37 7.01
N GLN A 83 -16.71 19.49 6.30
CA GLN A 83 -15.69 20.48 6.61
C GLN A 83 -15.93 21.12 7.99
N TRP A 84 -17.20 21.27 8.39
CA TRP A 84 -17.56 21.77 9.72
C TRP A 84 -17.39 20.71 10.83
N LEU A 85 -17.76 19.46 10.58
CA LEU A 85 -17.66 18.38 11.58
C LEU A 85 -16.25 17.76 11.72
N ASN A 86 -15.27 18.12 10.88
CA ASN A 86 -13.92 17.52 10.87
C ASN A 86 -13.97 15.98 10.95
N VAL A 87 -14.92 15.38 10.22
CA VAL A 87 -15.10 13.93 10.24
C VAL A 87 -13.89 13.31 9.56
N LYS A 88 -13.13 12.51 10.32
CA LYS A 88 -12.05 11.70 9.77
C LYS A 88 -12.67 10.55 8.98
N LEU A 89 -12.91 10.81 7.70
CA LEU A 89 -13.51 9.90 6.72
C LEU A 89 -12.74 8.59 6.54
N LEU A 90 -11.43 8.67 6.77
CA LEU A 90 -10.50 7.56 6.71
C LEU A 90 -10.25 7.07 8.13
N ASN A 91 -10.74 5.87 8.46
CA ASN A 91 -10.44 5.23 9.73
C ASN A 91 -8.92 5.08 9.84
N PHE A 92 -8.34 5.80 10.81
CA PHE A 92 -6.89 5.81 11.05
C PHE A 92 -6.33 4.41 11.30
N ASP A 93 -7.15 3.51 11.85
CA ASP A 93 -6.76 2.12 12.13
C ASP A 93 -6.36 1.37 10.86
N ILE A 94 -7.03 1.62 9.74
CA ILE A 94 -6.75 0.95 8.46
C ILE A 94 -5.39 1.39 7.91
N PHE A 95 -5.02 2.66 8.13
CA PHE A 95 -3.73 3.20 7.70
C PHE A 95 -2.57 2.80 8.62
N ARG A 96 -2.85 2.21 9.79
CA ARG A 96 -1.82 1.78 10.72
C ARG A 96 -0.89 0.74 10.10
N CYS A 97 -1.45 -0.25 9.40
CA CYS A 97 -0.65 -1.28 8.75
C CYS A 97 0.24 -0.71 7.64
N PHE A 98 -0.24 0.25 6.86
CA PHE A 98 0.57 0.95 5.85
C PHE A 98 1.68 1.78 6.50
N LYS A 99 1.38 2.42 7.64
CA LYS A 99 2.36 3.20 8.40
C LYS A 99 3.45 2.31 9.01
N ASP A 100 3.06 1.18 9.58
CA ASP A 100 3.99 0.21 10.17
C ASP A 100 4.91 -0.33 9.05
N LEU A 101 4.34 -0.73 7.91
CA LEU A 101 5.09 -1.18 6.73
C LEU A 101 6.07 -0.11 6.21
N ALA A 102 5.64 1.15 6.14
CA ALA A 102 6.50 2.26 5.76
C ALA A 102 7.63 2.51 6.77
N THR A 103 7.35 2.35 8.06
CA THR A 103 8.34 2.53 9.13
C THR A 103 9.40 1.44 9.06
N ASP A 104 8.99 0.18 8.86
CA ASP A 104 9.89 -0.95 8.67
C ASP A 104 10.74 -0.76 7.41
N ALA A 105 10.12 -0.32 6.30
CA ALA A 105 10.82 -0.02 5.05
C ALA A 105 11.92 1.05 5.20
N ILE A 106 11.67 2.06 6.04
CA ILE A 106 12.62 3.13 6.35
C ILE A 106 13.74 2.59 7.25
N HIS A 107 13.39 1.80 8.27
CA HIS A 107 14.34 1.26 9.23
C HIS A 107 15.36 0.31 8.57
N GLU A 108 14.86 -0.59 7.72
CA GLU A 108 15.70 -1.51 6.94
C GLU A 108 16.69 -0.76 6.04
N ARG A 109 16.25 0.32 5.39
CA ARG A 109 17.12 1.16 4.54
C ARG A 109 18.18 1.92 5.33
N ASN A 110 17.83 2.44 6.50
CA ASN A 110 18.78 3.12 7.38
C ASN A 110 19.87 2.18 7.91
N MET A 111 19.56 0.88 8.11
CA MET A 111 20.54 -0.11 8.57
C MET A 111 21.34 -0.76 7.43
N GLY A 112 20.71 -0.98 6.27
CA GLY A 112 21.30 -1.74 5.17
C GLY A 112 22.17 -0.94 4.19
N GLY A 113 22.21 0.40 4.27
CA GLY A 113 23.07 1.25 3.44
C GLY A 113 22.81 1.17 1.92
N HIS A 114 21.73 0.50 1.50
CA HIS A 114 21.43 0.25 0.09
C HIS A 114 20.74 1.47 -0.53
N ASN A 115 21.56 2.42 -0.98
CA ASN A 115 21.17 3.67 -1.64
C ASN A 115 20.68 3.48 -3.10
N LYS A 116 20.30 2.25 -3.51
CA LYS A 116 20.28 1.86 -4.94
C LYS A 116 18.90 1.77 -5.59
N SER A 117 17.83 2.09 -4.87
CA SER A 117 16.48 2.04 -5.44
C SER A 117 15.94 3.46 -5.61
N ASP A 118 15.72 3.88 -6.86
CA ASP A 118 15.00 5.11 -7.23
C ASP A 118 13.49 4.98 -6.92
N ASP A 119 13.18 4.67 -5.66
CA ASP A 119 11.82 4.45 -5.19
C ASP A 119 11.23 5.78 -4.66
N PRO A 120 9.93 6.02 -4.83
CA PRO A 120 9.21 7.16 -4.26
C PRO A 120 9.45 7.36 -2.75
N LEU A 121 9.66 6.28 -1.98
CA LEU A 121 9.96 6.38 -0.55
C LEU A 121 11.30 7.05 -0.26
N LYS A 122 12.33 6.80 -1.07
CA LYS A 122 13.64 7.45 -0.91
C LYS A 122 13.53 8.95 -1.17
N LEU A 123 12.80 9.35 -2.21
CA LEU A 123 12.53 10.76 -2.48
C LEU A 123 11.84 11.45 -1.29
N LEU A 124 10.90 10.77 -0.64
CA LEU A 124 10.22 11.29 0.56
C LEU A 124 11.14 11.38 1.78
N MET A 125 12.11 10.47 1.91
CA MET A 125 13.12 10.51 2.96
C MET A 125 14.11 11.66 2.73
N ASP A 126 14.63 11.80 1.51
CA ASP A 126 15.56 12.88 1.14
C ASP A 126 14.89 14.26 1.34
N ALA A 127 13.63 14.42 0.92
CA ALA A 127 12.85 15.66 1.15
C ALA A 127 12.55 15.96 2.64
N ARG A 128 12.62 14.95 3.51
CA ARG A 128 12.50 15.14 4.96
C ARG A 128 13.84 15.62 5.54
N GLU A 129 14.95 15.03 5.12
CA GLU A 129 16.31 15.42 5.53
C GLU A 129 16.56 16.90 5.20
N GLU A 130 16.27 17.32 3.96
CA GLU A 130 16.42 18.71 3.50
C GLU A 130 15.62 19.72 4.35
N ARG A 131 14.42 19.32 4.79
CA ARG A 131 13.57 20.14 5.67
C ARG A 131 14.07 20.22 7.11
N HIS A 132 14.87 19.25 7.55
CA HIS A 132 15.50 19.27 8.86
C HIS A 132 16.79 20.10 8.85
N GLU A 133 17.50 20.21 7.72
CA GLU A 133 18.70 21.07 7.58
C GLU A 133 18.37 22.57 7.38
N THR A 134 17.17 22.90 6.89
CA THR A 134 16.74 24.31 6.70
C THR A 134 16.17 24.97 7.96
N LYS A 135 16.30 24.35 9.13
CA LYS A 135 15.72 24.81 10.39
C LYS A 135 16.75 24.94 11.50
#